data_AF-A0A2H3BQS4-F1
#
_entry.id   AF-A0A2H3BQS4-F1
#
_cell.length_a   1.000
_cell.length_b   1.000
_cell.length_c   1.000
_cell.angle_alpha   90.00
_cell.angle_beta   90.00
_cell.angle_gamma   90.00
#
_symmetry.space_group_name_H-M   'P 1'
#
loop_
_entity.id
_entity.type
_entity.pdbx_description
1 polymer ?
#
loop_
_entity_poly.entity_id
_entity_poly.type
_entity_poly.pdbx_seq_one_letter_code
_entity_poly.pdbx_strand_id
1 'polypeptide(L)'
;MKSPDFKPVAVLASKKYKPVALKVKPLLGDLPDKFRIVRDIKGDPLKDIPLLSTSPPEYVPTGRYTPERKAKIDENHPAGFLWPEE
;
A
#
# COMPACT_ATOMS: atom_id res chain seq x y z
N MET A 1 33.04 26.62 33.03
CA MET A 1 32.25 26.14 31.87
C MET A 1 30.91 26.86 31.93
N LYS A 2 30.59 27.70 30.95
CA LYS A 2 29.32 28.45 30.94
C LYS A 2 28.17 27.45 30.75
N SER A 3 27.32 27.30 31.76
CA SER A 3 26.09 26.51 31.68
C SER A 3 25.23 27.09 30.55
N PRO A 4 24.60 26.26 29.70
CA PRO A 4 23.78 26.77 28.62
C PRO A 4 22.56 27.49 29.22
N ASP A 5 22.28 28.69 28.69
CA ASP A 5 21.11 29.48 29.05
C ASP A 5 19.83 28.70 28.73
N PHE A 6 19.26 28.04 29.74
CA PHE A 6 17.97 27.38 29.61
C PHE A 6 16.85 28.41 29.68
N LYS A 7 16.37 28.84 28.51
CA LYS A 7 15.13 29.60 28.42
C LYS A 7 13.96 28.62 28.55
N PRO A 8 13.09 28.71 29.58
CA PRO A 8 11.89 27.89 29.61
C PRO A 8 10.97 28.36 28.48
N VAL A 9 10.90 27.59 27.40
CA VAL A 9 9.81 27.74 26.44
C VAL A 9 8.54 27.43 27.21
N ALA A 10 7.71 28.45 27.43
CA ALA A 10 6.42 28.28 28.06
C ALA A 10 5.54 27.41 27.16
N VAL A 11 5.64 26.08 27.30
CA VAL A 11 4.71 25.11 26.72
C VAL A 11 3.44 25.10 27.58
N LEU A 12 2.84 26.28 27.74
CA LEU A 12 1.53 26.47 28.34
C LEU A 12 0.56 26.98 27.27
N ALA A 13 0.67 26.46 26.05
CA ALA A 13 -0.45 26.42 25.13
C ALA A 13 -1.47 25.42 25.69
N SER A 14 -2.24 25.89 26.66
CA SER A 14 -3.61 25.48 27.02
C SER A 14 -4.05 24.11 26.46
N LYS A 15 -3.45 23.01 26.94
CA LYS A 15 -4.07 21.70 26.75
C LYS A 15 -5.34 21.67 27.60
N LYS A 16 -6.47 22.03 27.00
CA LYS A 16 -7.81 21.90 27.60
C LYS A 16 -7.93 20.47 28.13
N TYR A 17 -8.27 20.32 29.41
CA TYR A 17 -8.42 19.01 30.03
C TYR A 17 -9.38 18.16 29.20
N LYS A 18 -8.91 16.98 28.74
CA LYS A 18 -9.76 16.06 27.98
C LYS A 18 -10.76 15.43 28.97
N PRO A 19 -12.08 15.64 28.79
CA PRO A 19 -13.06 15.12 29.72
C PRO A 19 -12.95 13.60 29.80
N VAL A 20 -13.13 13.05 31.01
CA VAL A 20 -12.89 11.63 31.30
C VAL A 20 -13.72 10.71 30.41
N ALA A 21 -14.95 11.13 30.05
CA ALA A 21 -15.84 10.42 29.14
C ALA A 21 -15.25 10.25 27.72
N LEU A 22 -14.37 11.15 27.27
CA LEU A 22 -13.70 11.08 25.96
C LEU A 22 -12.30 10.44 26.05
N LYS A 23 -11.89 9.97 27.23
CA LYS A 23 -10.58 9.36 27.45
C LYS A 23 -10.66 7.87 27.18
N VAL A 24 -10.39 7.48 25.94
CA VAL A 24 -10.17 6.07 25.57
C VAL A 24 -8.75 5.68 25.97
N LYS A 25 -8.62 4.63 26.79
CA LYS A 25 -7.34 3.96 27.06
C LYS A 25 -7.26 2.73 26.14
N PRO A 26 -6.46 2.74 25.07
CA PRO A 26 -6.27 1.54 24.28
C PRO A 26 -5.66 0.48 25.19
N LEU A 27 -6.14 -0.76 25.05
CA LEU A 27 -5.45 -1.90 25.65
C LEU A 27 -4.15 -2.07 24.87
N LEU A 28 -3.01 -1.79 25.52
CA LEU A 28 -1.66 -2.05 25.02
C LEU A 28 -1.35 -3.57 25.10
N GLY A 29 -2.34 -4.40 24.79
CA GLY A 29 -2.17 -5.85 24.75
C GLY A 29 -1.83 -6.28 23.33
N ASP A 30 -0.97 -7.27 23.21
CA ASP A 30 -0.72 -7.93 21.95
C ASP A 30 -2.01 -8.62 21.46
N LEU A 31 -2.16 -8.72 20.13
CA LEU A 31 -3.27 -9.46 19.52
C LEU A 31 -3.19 -10.92 19.98
N PRO A 32 -4.20 -11.45 20.69
CA PRO A 32 -4.15 -12.81 21.21
C PRO A 32 -3.88 -13.83 20.10
N ASP A 33 -3.04 -14.84 20.37
CA ASP A 33 -2.66 -15.87 19.40
C ASP A 33 -3.85 -16.60 18.76
N LYS A 34 -4.98 -16.71 19.49
CA LYS A 34 -6.23 -17.25 18.96
C LYS A 34 -6.79 -16.51 17.74
N PHE A 35 -6.40 -15.26 17.53
CA PHE A 35 -6.79 -14.45 16.37
C PHE A 35 -5.67 -14.35 15.33
N ARG A 36 -4.53 -15.00 15.55
CA ARG A 36 -3.40 -14.98 14.63
C ARG A 36 -3.63 -15.96 13.49
N ILE A 37 -3.60 -15.45 12.27
CA ILE A 37 -3.65 -16.29 11.07
C ILE A 37 -2.30 -17.01 10.93
N VAL A 38 -2.31 -18.33 11.08
CA VAL A 38 -1.13 -19.18 10.85
C VAL A 38 -1.11 -19.58 9.37
N ARG A 39 -0.06 -19.17 8.65
CA ARG A 39 0.15 -19.60 7.26
C ARG A 39 0.86 -20.95 7.23
N ASP A 40 0.09 -22.02 7.13
CA ASP A 40 0.60 -23.39 6.93
C ASP A 40 0.71 -23.70 5.43
N ILE A 41 1.75 -23.20 4.78
CA ILE A 41 2.01 -23.46 3.37
C ILE A 41 2.69 -24.82 3.26
N LYS A 42 1.96 -25.84 2.81
CA LYS A 42 2.50 -27.19 2.57
C LYS A 42 2.88 -27.35 1.11
N GLY A 43 4.14 -27.71 0.89
CA GLY A 43 4.67 -27.86 -0.46
C GLY A 43 4.99 -26.50 -1.11
N ASP A 44 5.18 -26.53 -2.42
CA ASP A 44 5.47 -25.33 -3.20
C ASP A 44 4.16 -24.87 -3.88
N PRO A 45 3.66 -23.67 -3.53
CA PRO A 45 2.39 -23.18 -4.03
C PRO A 45 2.40 -22.84 -5.53
N LEU A 46 3.58 -22.79 -6.16
CA LEU A 46 3.72 -22.40 -7.57
C LEU A 46 3.87 -23.60 -8.52
N LYS A 47 3.97 -24.83 -8.00
CA LYS A 47 4.27 -26.04 -8.80
C LYS A 47 3.29 -26.29 -9.94
N ASP A 48 2.01 -26.04 -9.70
CA ASP A 48 0.94 -26.35 -10.65
C ASP A 48 0.52 -25.12 -11.46
N ILE A 49 1.22 -24.00 -11.32
CA ILE A 49 0.88 -22.78 -12.05
C ILE A 49 1.36 -22.90 -13.49
N PRO A 50 0.47 -22.74 -14.49
CA PRO A 50 0.89 -22.75 -15.88
C PRO A 50 1.77 -21.54 -16.17
N LEU A 51 2.86 -21.76 -16.89
CA LEU A 51 3.69 -20.69 -17.42
C LEU A 51 2.86 -19.86 -18.41
N LEU A 52 2.70 -18.57 -18.11
CA LEU A 52 2.09 -17.60 -19.01
C LEU A 52 3.12 -17.14 -20.04
N SER A 53 2.67 -16.87 -21.27
CA SER A 53 3.50 -16.20 -22.26
C SER A 53 3.80 -14.78 -21.78
N THR A 54 5.05 -14.35 -21.91
CA THR A 54 5.47 -12.98 -21.57
C THR A 54 4.90 -11.96 -22.57
N SER A 55 4.72 -12.36 -23.82
CA SER A 55 4.19 -11.50 -24.86
C SER A 55 2.67 -11.59 -24.95
N PRO A 56 1.94 -10.46 -24.85
CA PRO A 56 0.50 -10.47 -25.02
C PRO A 56 0.11 -10.82 -26.47
N PRO A 57 -1.05 -11.45 -26.68
CA PRO A 57 -1.57 -11.72 -28.01
C PRO A 57 -1.92 -10.43 -28.76
N GLU A 58 -2.03 -10.52 -30.09
CA GLU A 58 -2.43 -9.40 -30.92
C GLU A 58 -3.80 -8.85 -30.48
N TYR A 59 -3.91 -7.52 -30.50
CA TYR A 59 -5.13 -6.84 -30.07
C TYR A 59 -6.30 -7.15 -31.00
N VAL A 60 -7.40 -7.63 -30.40
CA VAL A 60 -8.70 -7.79 -31.06
C VAL A 60 -9.73 -6.94 -30.33
N PRO A 61 -10.46 -6.03 -31.02
CA PRO A 61 -11.48 -5.21 -30.38
C PRO A 61 -12.59 -6.09 -29.81
N THR A 62 -12.64 -6.19 -28.48
CA THR A 62 -13.55 -7.10 -27.79
C THR A 62 -14.36 -6.33 -26.75
N GLY A 63 -15.69 -6.35 -26.91
CA GLY A 63 -16.64 -5.76 -25.97
C GLY A 63 -16.41 -4.27 -25.72
N ARG A 64 -15.87 -3.94 -24.53
CA ARG A 64 -15.67 -2.55 -24.06
C ARG A 64 -14.35 -1.93 -24.50
N TYR A 65 -13.43 -2.72 -25.06
CA TYR A 65 -12.15 -2.22 -25.53
C TYR A 65 -12.20 -2.01 -27.03
N THR A 66 -12.46 -0.76 -27.43
CA THR A 66 -12.63 -0.31 -28.82
C THR A 66 -11.33 0.23 -29.38
N PRO A 67 -11.15 0.22 -30.72
CA PRO A 67 -9.93 0.73 -31.37
C PRO A 67 -9.62 2.18 -30.99
N GLU A 68 -10.64 3.02 -30.79
CA GLU A 68 -10.45 4.41 -30.34
C GLU A 68 -9.80 4.52 -28.96
N ARG A 69 -10.14 3.61 -28.06
CA ARG A 69 -9.56 3.57 -26.70
C ARG A 69 -8.11 3.09 -26.74
N LYS A 70 -7.83 2.10 -27.59
CA LYS A 70 -6.46 1.67 -27.86
C LYS A 70 -5.62 2.81 -28.42
N ALA A 71 -6.11 3.52 -29.44
CA ALA A 71 -5.39 4.63 -30.06
C ALA A 71 -5.02 5.74 -29.05
N LYS A 72 -5.93 6.07 -28.12
CA LYS A 72 -5.64 7.02 -27.03
C LYS A 72 -4.57 6.50 -26.07
N ILE A 73 -4.52 5.20 -25.81
CA ILE A 73 -3.48 4.60 -24.97
C ILE A 73 -2.14 4.67 -25.70
N ASP A 74 -2.11 4.32 -26.98
CA ASP A 74 -0.89 4.38 -27.79
C ASP A 74 -0.34 5.82 -27.92
N GLU A 75 -1.22 6.82 -28.06
CA GLU A 75 -0.84 8.25 -28.07
C GLU A 75 -0.21 8.69 -26.74
N ASN A 76 -0.77 8.25 -25.61
CA ASN A 76 -0.26 8.60 -24.28
C ASN A 76 1.05 7.88 -23.93
N HIS A 77 1.38 6.78 -24.61
CA HIS A 77 2.55 5.95 -24.33
C HIS A 77 3.41 5.78 -25.60
N PRO A 78 4.08 6.85 -26.08
CA PRO A 78 4.84 6.81 -27.33
C PRO A 78 6.06 5.89 -27.28
N ALA A 79 6.61 5.62 -26.09
CA ALA A 79 7.70 4.67 -25.88
C ALA A 79 7.22 3.21 -25.74
N GLY A 80 5.91 2.97 -25.86
CA GLY A 80 5.26 1.71 -25.48
C GLY A 80 4.68 1.76 -24.07
N PHE A 81 3.66 0.94 -23.82
CA PHE A 81 3.04 0.79 -22.50
C PHE A 81 3.88 -0.10 -21.57
N LEU A 82 4.53 -1.12 -22.14
CA LEU A 82 5.40 -2.04 -21.42
C LEU A 82 6.86 -1.61 -21.52
N TRP A 83 7.66 -2.03 -20.55
CA TRP A 83 9.10 -1.82 -20.55
C TRP A 83 9.78 -2.90 -21.41
N PRO A 84 11.01 -2.67 -21.93
CA PRO A 84 11.68 -3.65 -22.78
C PRO A 84 11.97 -5.00 -22.10
N GLU A 85 12.00 -5.00 -20.76
CA GLU A 85 12.21 -6.21 -19.93
C GLU A 85 10.91 -6.97 -19.66
N GLU A 86 9.74 -6.39 -20.00
CA GLU A 86 8.40 -6.98 -19.81
C GLU A 86 7.78 -7.50 -21.10
#